data_AF-A0A8T1VIP9-F1
#
_entry.id   AF-A0A8T1VIP9-F1
#
_cell.length_a   1.000
_cell.length_b   1.000
_cell.length_c   1.000
_cell.angle_alpha   90.00
_cell.angle_beta   90.00
_cell.angle_gamma   90.00
#
_symmetry.space_group_name_H-M   'P 1'
#
loop_
_entity.id
_entity.type
_entity.pdbx_description
1 polymer ?
#
loop_
_entity_poly.entity_id
_entity_poly.type
_entity_poly.pdbx_seq_one_letter_code
_entity_poly.pdbx_strand_id
1 'polypeptide(L)'
;MVATSGGIMLTPAQRNLVEKSRAVKQQRAAALAAQLHVEASARAHVQEIKARRQGHNAPAPGTRRLILRHVGEELARVAQRERLVSSTALHSNNNNRQSLRSAASSRNEPQQVETNYSDDGYDEERFGSVRRPPRKQPPNLWVPIFERELAEVQRAKDEAEAKRLADAAEYRKQLAQQEAEKRSKRLSDKAIDDSYARAQAAQQAEWKEQEKAKQLRRQEHVALETQHRKQELRAQTEALRVAQEKKQRSERRTIERLRQLDEDDKRRKAERKAADMAEVVRVKQANTQQLELKRQAVFRDQQEDLELQKAYEKRLAFQEAARQAELDAVLAKQSQKVKLALLNVKSAEEKAHEDELRAQAVQAVVRAREVELLEQKDRKKREAARAQVRALTIQKEEKKLRLHELEHEEAAYASGFKADYYKWQQEQSTTRDKLHQRNRDYQQLVRQQMRDDTMRRKDEDKYGMTLVEAQLNTKLLQNAGIDSPPRDMHIR
;
A
#
# COMPACT_ATOMS: atom_id res chain seq x y z
N MET A 1 9.39 67.24 -62.01
CA MET A 1 8.03 66.83 -61.61
C MET A 1 8.11 66.18 -60.25
N VAL A 2 7.52 66.83 -59.25
CA VAL A 2 7.55 66.44 -57.84
C VAL A 2 6.38 65.49 -57.59
N ALA A 3 6.65 64.25 -57.20
CA ALA A 3 5.64 63.33 -56.67
C ALA A 3 5.70 63.36 -55.15
N THR A 4 4.87 64.22 -54.55
CA THR A 4 4.57 64.25 -53.12
C THR A 4 3.74 63.02 -52.75
N SER A 5 4.41 61.92 -52.37
CA SER A 5 3.75 60.84 -51.65
C SER A 5 3.48 61.28 -50.21
N GLY A 6 2.35 61.95 -50.00
CA GLY A 6 1.82 62.32 -48.69
C GLY A 6 1.43 61.10 -47.87
N GLY A 7 2.41 60.41 -47.31
CA GLY A 7 2.19 59.43 -46.24
C GLY A 7 1.95 60.20 -44.94
N ILE A 8 0.75 60.08 -44.37
CA ILE A 8 0.39 60.64 -43.07
C ILE A 8 1.40 60.15 -42.03
N MET A 9 2.36 61.00 -41.66
CA MET A 9 3.35 60.70 -40.63
C MET A 9 2.64 60.70 -39.28
N LEU A 10 2.31 59.52 -38.78
CA LEU A 10 1.73 59.34 -37.45
C LEU A 10 2.60 60.04 -36.41
N THR A 11 1.98 60.88 -35.59
CA THR A 11 2.67 61.59 -34.51
C THR A 11 3.28 60.58 -33.51
N PRO A 12 4.35 60.94 -32.76
CA PRO A 12 4.97 60.04 -31.80
C PRO A 12 3.98 59.43 -30.78
N ALA A 13 2.94 60.18 -30.40
CA ALA A 13 1.86 59.70 -29.56
C ALA A 13 0.99 58.62 -30.24
N GLN A 14 0.67 58.80 -31.52
CA GLN A 14 -0.08 57.81 -32.31
C GLN A 14 0.73 56.52 -32.54
N ARG A 15 2.05 56.62 -32.77
CA ARG A 15 2.94 55.45 -32.87
C ARG A 15 2.98 54.65 -31.56
N ASN A 16 3.14 55.33 -30.43
CA ASN A 16 3.09 54.70 -29.11
C ASN A 16 1.74 54.03 -28.83
N LEU A 17 0.63 54.62 -29.28
CA LEU A 17 -0.70 54.02 -29.11
C LEU A 17 -0.84 52.74 -29.95
N VAL A 18 -0.36 52.76 -31.19
CA VAL A 18 -0.35 51.59 -32.08
C VAL A 18 0.55 50.49 -31.52
N GLU A 19 1.74 50.82 -31.02
CA GLU A 19 2.65 49.86 -30.38
C GLU A 19 2.04 49.23 -29.12
N LYS A 20 1.39 50.03 -28.26
CA LYS A 20 0.66 49.52 -27.09
C LYS A 20 -0.49 48.60 -27.51
N SER A 21 -1.26 48.97 -28.54
CA SER A 21 -2.35 48.13 -29.05
C SER A 21 -1.83 46.81 -29.64
N ARG A 22 -0.66 46.83 -30.28
CA ARG A 22 0.02 45.64 -30.82
C ARG A 22 0.56 44.76 -29.70
N ALA A 23 1.14 45.35 -28.66
CA ALA A 23 1.60 44.64 -27.47
C ALA A 23 0.45 43.94 -26.74
N VAL A 24 -0.70 44.61 -26.60
CA VAL A 24 -1.92 44.01 -26.00
C VAL A 24 -2.46 42.86 -26.86
N LYS A 25 -2.46 43.01 -28.20
CA LYS A 25 -2.83 41.91 -29.11
C LYS A 25 -1.88 40.73 -29.00
N GLN A 26 -0.57 40.97 -28.89
CA GLN A 26 0.44 39.93 -28.71
C GLN A 26 0.31 39.23 -27.36
N GLN A 27 0.05 39.97 -26.26
CA GLN A 27 -0.24 39.37 -24.96
C GLN A 27 -1.49 38.49 -24.98
N ARG A 28 -2.57 38.94 -25.63
CA ARG A 28 -3.79 38.12 -25.77
C ARG A 28 -3.53 36.86 -26.60
N ALA A 29 -2.77 36.96 -27.68
CA ALA A 29 -2.39 35.80 -28.49
C ALA A 29 -1.52 34.81 -27.70
N ALA A 30 -0.55 35.30 -26.92
CA ALA A 30 0.29 34.47 -26.06
C ALA A 30 -0.52 33.79 -24.94
N ALA A 31 -1.48 34.49 -24.34
CA ALA A 31 -2.37 33.91 -23.33
C ALA A 31 -3.27 32.80 -23.90
N LEU A 32 -3.81 32.99 -25.11
CA LEU A 32 -4.58 31.97 -25.82
C LEU A 32 -3.71 30.75 -26.18
N ALA A 33 -2.47 30.97 -26.65
CA ALA A 33 -1.54 29.89 -26.93
C ALA A 33 -1.20 29.08 -25.67
N ALA A 34 -1.03 29.75 -24.52
CA ALA A 34 -0.81 29.10 -23.24
C ALA A 34 -2.03 28.27 -22.79
N GLN A 35 -3.25 28.79 -22.96
CA GLN A 35 -4.48 28.03 -22.69
C GLN A 35 -4.59 26.78 -23.57
N LEU A 36 -4.34 26.90 -24.87
CA LEU A 36 -4.38 25.76 -25.80
C LEU A 36 -3.33 24.71 -25.45
N HIS A 37 -2.14 25.12 -25.00
CA HIS A 37 -1.10 24.20 -24.55
C HIS A 37 -1.52 23.47 -23.27
N VAL A 38 -2.13 24.16 -22.31
CA VAL A 38 -2.68 23.53 -21.09
C VAL A 38 -3.78 22.53 -21.43
N GLU A 39 -4.71 22.88 -22.31
CA GLU A 39 -5.76 21.96 -22.77
C GLU A 39 -5.20 20.75 -23.52
N ALA A 40 -4.19 20.96 -24.37
CA ALA A 40 -3.51 19.87 -25.09
C ALA A 40 -2.80 18.92 -24.10
N SER A 41 -2.10 19.46 -23.10
CA SER A 41 -1.44 18.65 -22.07
C SER A 41 -2.44 17.90 -21.19
N ALA A 42 -3.57 18.52 -20.84
CA ALA A 42 -4.65 17.86 -20.12
C ALA A 42 -5.29 16.73 -20.94
N ARG A 43 -5.51 16.93 -22.24
CA ARG A 43 -6.01 15.87 -23.14
C ARG A 43 -5.01 14.73 -23.28
N ALA A 44 -3.72 15.02 -23.42
CA ALA A 44 -2.67 14.01 -23.47
C ALA A 44 -2.61 13.19 -22.17
N HIS A 45 -2.70 13.83 -21.01
CA HIS A 45 -2.72 13.16 -19.70
C HIS A 45 -3.97 12.29 -19.52
N VAL A 46 -5.15 12.75 -19.96
CA VAL A 46 -6.38 11.94 -19.96
C VAL A 46 -6.25 10.73 -20.89
N GLN A 47 -5.64 10.91 -22.08
CA GLN A 47 -5.36 9.81 -23.00
C GLN A 47 -4.34 8.83 -22.41
N GLU A 48 -3.31 9.30 -21.70
CA GLU A 48 -2.35 8.45 -21.01
C GLU A 48 -3.01 7.64 -19.89
N ILE A 49 -3.88 8.25 -19.08
CA ILE A 49 -4.67 7.54 -18.06
C ILE A 49 -5.57 6.50 -18.73
N LYS A 50 -6.21 6.85 -19.85
CA LYS A 50 -7.07 5.92 -20.61
C LYS A 50 -6.26 4.76 -21.20
N ALA A 51 -5.07 5.02 -21.72
CA ALA A 51 -4.14 4.02 -22.24
C ALA A 51 -3.59 3.11 -21.13
N ARG A 52 -3.24 3.65 -19.95
CA ARG A 52 -2.83 2.86 -18.78
C ARG A 52 -3.97 1.97 -18.27
N ARG A 53 -5.20 2.50 -18.22
CA ARG A 53 -6.40 1.71 -17.86
C ARG A 53 -6.73 0.65 -18.92
N GLN A 54 -6.55 0.95 -20.20
CA GLN A 54 -6.68 -0.04 -21.27
C GLN A 54 -5.54 -1.06 -21.27
N GLY A 55 -4.32 -0.71 -20.86
CA GLY A 55 -3.21 -1.65 -20.69
C GLY A 55 -3.41 -2.61 -19.49
N HIS A 56 -4.14 -2.19 -18.45
CA HIS A 56 -4.53 -3.05 -17.33
C HIS A 56 -5.85 -3.81 -17.56
N ASN A 57 -6.68 -3.39 -18.52
CA ASN A 57 -7.91 -4.06 -18.93
C ASN A 57 -7.83 -4.71 -20.33
N ALA A 58 -6.67 -4.69 -20.99
CA ALA A 58 -6.42 -5.45 -22.19
C ALA A 58 -6.30 -6.92 -21.77
N PRO A 59 -7.25 -7.76 -22.19
CA PRO A 59 -7.25 -9.15 -21.80
C PRO A 59 -6.11 -9.84 -22.56
N ALA A 60 -5.05 -10.24 -21.85
CA ALA A 60 -4.29 -11.39 -22.30
C ALA A 60 -5.28 -12.57 -22.35
N PRO A 61 -5.57 -13.14 -23.54
CA PRO A 61 -6.59 -14.16 -23.68
C PRO A 61 -6.02 -15.48 -23.15
N GLY A 62 -6.17 -15.73 -21.85
CA GLY A 62 -5.77 -17.01 -21.27
C GLY A 62 -5.97 -17.12 -19.77
N THR A 63 -5.63 -16.09 -19.00
CA THR A 63 -5.41 -16.30 -17.55
C THR A 63 -6.65 -16.04 -16.69
N ARG A 64 -7.50 -15.06 -17.03
CA ARG A 64 -8.72 -14.76 -16.24
C ARG A 64 -9.93 -15.62 -16.56
N ARG A 65 -10.02 -16.18 -17.78
CA ARG A 65 -11.08 -17.16 -18.13
C ARG A 65 -10.88 -18.50 -17.43
N LEU A 66 -9.63 -18.88 -17.13
CA LEU A 66 -9.35 -20.08 -16.34
C LEU A 66 -9.80 -19.91 -14.89
N ILE A 67 -9.53 -18.77 -14.25
CA ILE A 67 -9.90 -18.56 -12.83
C ILE A 67 -11.43 -18.51 -12.66
N LEU A 68 -12.16 -17.79 -13.51
CA LEU A 68 -13.62 -17.75 -13.42
C LEU A 68 -14.28 -19.08 -13.81
N ARG A 69 -13.69 -19.85 -14.73
CA ARG A 69 -14.16 -21.20 -15.05
C ARG A 69 -13.81 -22.20 -13.95
N HIS A 70 -12.64 -22.10 -13.30
CA HIS A 70 -12.27 -22.96 -12.18
C HIS A 70 -13.08 -22.63 -10.93
N VAL A 71 -13.28 -21.36 -10.60
CA VAL A 71 -14.14 -20.96 -9.47
C VAL A 71 -15.60 -21.29 -9.76
N GLY A 72 -16.06 -21.12 -11.01
CA GLY A 72 -17.39 -21.58 -11.44
C GLY A 72 -17.55 -23.10 -11.43
N GLU A 73 -16.54 -23.87 -11.85
CA GLU A 73 -16.52 -25.34 -11.79
C GLU A 73 -16.36 -25.87 -10.37
N GLU A 74 -15.60 -25.19 -9.49
CA GLU A 74 -15.46 -25.57 -8.08
C GLU A 74 -16.72 -25.22 -7.28
N LEU A 75 -17.36 -24.07 -7.53
CA LEU A 75 -18.67 -23.76 -6.95
C LEU A 75 -19.76 -24.71 -7.49
N ALA A 76 -19.72 -25.10 -8.77
CA ALA A 76 -20.62 -26.09 -9.33
C ALA A 76 -20.34 -27.51 -8.79
N ARG A 77 -19.07 -27.90 -8.55
CA ARG A 77 -18.71 -29.16 -7.91
C ARG A 77 -19.05 -29.20 -6.42
N VAL A 78 -18.95 -28.06 -5.71
CA VAL A 78 -19.38 -27.94 -4.31
C VAL A 78 -20.91 -28.00 -4.23
N ALA A 79 -21.64 -27.31 -5.12
CA ALA A 79 -23.10 -27.42 -5.20
C ALA A 79 -23.58 -28.82 -5.63
N GLN A 80 -22.86 -29.51 -6.52
CA GLN A 80 -23.12 -30.92 -6.87
C GLN A 80 -22.76 -31.88 -5.73
N ARG A 81 -21.67 -31.66 -4.98
CA ARG A 81 -21.33 -32.44 -3.79
C ARG A 81 -22.34 -32.22 -2.66
N GLU A 82 -22.82 -31.01 -2.43
CA GLU A 82 -23.86 -30.75 -1.44
C GLU A 82 -25.21 -31.35 -1.86
N ARG A 83 -25.55 -31.39 -3.15
CA ARG A 83 -26.71 -32.15 -3.67
C ARG A 83 -26.55 -33.67 -3.55
N LEU A 84 -25.33 -34.20 -3.71
CA LEU A 84 -25.06 -35.64 -3.60
C LEU A 84 -24.96 -36.12 -2.14
N VAL A 85 -24.54 -35.25 -1.21
CA VAL A 85 -24.51 -35.55 0.23
C VAL A 85 -25.89 -35.37 0.87
N SER A 86 -26.75 -34.49 0.32
CA SER A 86 -28.16 -34.39 0.73
C SER A 86 -29.07 -35.43 0.08
N SER A 87 -28.66 -36.08 -1.01
CA SER A 87 -29.42 -37.20 -1.63
C SER A 87 -29.11 -38.59 -1.04
N THR A 88 -28.13 -38.73 -0.15
CA THR A 88 -27.84 -40.01 0.55
C THR A 88 -28.48 -40.14 1.93
N ALA A 89 -29.35 -39.22 2.35
CA ALA A 89 -29.98 -39.24 3.67
C ALA A 89 -31.49 -39.57 3.69
N LEU A 90 -32.13 -39.84 2.55
CA LEU A 90 -33.58 -40.12 2.50
C LEU A 90 -33.95 -41.15 1.43
N HIS A 91 -33.46 -42.38 1.55
CA HIS A 91 -34.10 -43.57 0.95
C HIS A 91 -33.95 -44.75 1.92
N SER A 92 -34.61 -44.65 3.08
CA SER A 92 -34.89 -45.84 3.90
C SER A 92 -36.08 -46.54 3.26
N ASN A 93 -35.80 -47.34 2.23
CA ASN A 93 -36.81 -48.19 1.62
C ASN A 93 -37.11 -49.33 2.58
N ASN A 94 -38.37 -49.31 3.04
CA ASN A 94 -39.14 -50.50 3.36
C ASN A 94 -38.78 -51.67 2.43
N ASN A 95 -38.33 -52.78 3.01
CA ASN A 95 -38.91 -54.11 2.76
C ASN A 95 -38.21 -55.20 3.59
N ASN A 96 -39.05 -56.11 4.10
CA ASN A 96 -38.76 -57.48 4.52
C ASN A 96 -37.94 -57.74 5.81
N ARG A 97 -38.67 -57.95 6.91
CA ARG A 97 -39.07 -59.34 7.24
C ARG A 97 -40.36 -59.36 8.06
N GLN A 98 -41.45 -59.70 7.38
CA GLN A 98 -42.64 -60.27 7.98
C GLN A 98 -42.27 -61.55 8.75
N SER A 99 -42.81 -61.71 9.95
CA SER A 99 -43.20 -63.01 10.46
C SER A 99 -44.42 -62.84 11.36
N LEU A 100 -45.56 -62.63 10.73
CA LEU A 100 -46.87 -62.93 11.30
C LEU A 100 -47.48 -64.05 10.45
N ARG A 101 -47.55 -65.25 11.02
CA ARG A 101 -48.61 -66.26 10.86
C ARG A 101 -48.53 -67.10 12.15
N SER A 102 -49.46 -67.03 13.10
CA SER A 102 -50.90 -67.33 13.06
C SER A 102 -51.20 -68.77 12.65
N ALA A 103 -51.90 -69.45 13.56
CA ALA A 103 -52.80 -70.61 13.44
C ALA A 103 -52.36 -71.73 14.39
N ALA A 104 -52.98 -71.94 15.55
CA ALA A 104 -54.37 -72.37 15.81
C ALA A 104 -54.62 -73.87 15.52
N SER A 105 -55.22 -74.50 16.52
CA SER A 105 -56.14 -75.66 16.44
C SER A 105 -55.55 -77.07 16.33
N SER A 106 -55.67 -77.84 17.42
CA SER A 106 -56.50 -79.06 17.52
C SER A 106 -56.34 -79.63 18.94
N ARG A 107 -57.29 -79.48 19.87
CA ARG A 107 -58.36 -80.47 20.16
C ARG A 107 -58.12 -81.84 19.52
N ASN A 108 -57.83 -82.84 20.36
CA ASN A 108 -58.30 -84.23 20.26
C ASN A 108 -57.84 -85.02 21.51
N GLU A 109 -58.75 -85.16 22.49
CA GLU A 109 -59.12 -86.53 22.94
C GLU A 109 -59.83 -87.21 21.75
N PRO A 110 -59.84 -88.56 21.58
CA PRO A 110 -60.07 -89.53 22.66
C PRO A 110 -59.37 -90.91 22.52
N GLN A 111 -59.65 -91.76 23.53
CA GLN A 111 -59.90 -93.21 23.46
C GLN A 111 -58.84 -94.16 22.87
N GLN A 112 -58.36 -95.08 23.71
CA GLN A 112 -58.75 -96.52 23.72
C GLN A 112 -58.23 -97.11 25.06
N VAL A 113 -59.05 -97.56 26.00
CA VAL A 113 -60.00 -98.70 26.01
C VAL A 113 -59.27 -100.05 26.16
N GLU A 114 -59.55 -100.69 27.32
CA GLU A 114 -59.52 -102.13 27.63
C GLU A 114 -58.14 -102.83 27.69
N THR A 115 -57.87 -103.70 28.68
CA THR A 115 -58.72 -104.82 29.09
C THR A 115 -58.84 -104.99 30.61
N ASN A 116 -60.07 -104.82 31.08
CA ASN A 116 -60.69 -105.78 31.97
C ASN A 116 -60.63 -107.16 31.29
N TYR A 117 -60.11 -108.17 31.97
CA TYR A 117 -60.51 -109.56 31.72
C TYR A 117 -61.05 -110.09 33.06
N SER A 118 -62.32 -109.78 33.28
CA SER A 118 -63.19 -110.59 34.10
C SER A 118 -63.90 -111.56 33.17
N ASP A 119 -64.14 -112.76 33.68
CA ASP A 119 -65.01 -113.80 33.12
C ASP A 119 -64.30 -114.81 32.20
N ASP A 120 -64.16 -116.03 32.71
CA ASP A 120 -65.01 -117.13 32.27
C ASP A 120 -65.01 -118.21 33.36
N GLY A 121 -66.08 -118.19 34.16
CA GLY A 121 -66.50 -119.35 34.92
C GLY A 121 -67.02 -120.41 33.95
N TYR A 122 -66.22 -121.43 33.64
CA TYR A 122 -66.70 -122.66 32.99
C TYR A 122 -65.70 -123.81 33.22
N ASP A 123 -65.75 -124.43 34.41
CA ASP A 123 -65.58 -125.88 34.58
C ASP A 123 -65.95 -126.36 36.01
N GLU A 124 -67.04 -125.79 36.56
CA GLU A 124 -67.65 -126.26 37.82
C GLU A 124 -68.59 -127.47 37.63
N GLU A 125 -68.72 -128.04 36.42
CA GLU A 125 -69.67 -129.13 36.15
C GLU A 125 -69.08 -130.28 35.34
N ARG A 126 -68.04 -130.95 35.85
CA ARG A 126 -67.70 -132.31 35.34
C ARG A 126 -67.20 -133.32 36.36
N PHE A 127 -66.84 -132.90 37.57
CA PHE A 127 -66.60 -133.82 38.67
C PHE A 127 -67.17 -133.24 39.96
N GLY A 128 -68.39 -133.67 40.28
CA GLY A 128 -68.95 -133.52 41.62
C GLY A 128 -67.97 -134.03 42.69
N SER A 129 -67.98 -133.31 43.80
CA SER A 129 -67.11 -133.40 44.97
C SER A 129 -67.17 -134.76 45.69
N VAL A 130 -66.60 -135.79 45.07
CA VAL A 130 -66.28 -137.07 45.74
C VAL A 130 -64.82 -137.42 45.48
N ARG A 131 -63.91 -136.72 46.15
CA ARG A 131 -62.53 -137.16 46.33
C ARG A 131 -62.08 -136.88 47.77
N ARG A 132 -62.11 -137.95 48.56
CA ARG A 132 -61.33 -138.31 49.77
C ARG A 132 -60.71 -137.16 50.58
N PRO A 133 -60.84 -137.17 51.93
CA PRO A 133 -60.13 -136.23 52.80
C PRO A 133 -58.65 -136.12 52.39
N PRO A 134 -58.09 -134.90 52.28
CA PRO A 134 -56.70 -134.72 51.90
C PRO A 134 -55.85 -135.44 52.93
N ARG A 135 -55.13 -136.48 52.47
CA ARG A 135 -54.08 -137.13 53.25
C ARG A 135 -53.16 -136.02 53.73
N LYS A 136 -53.01 -135.86 55.06
CA LYS A 136 -52.03 -134.94 55.64
C LYS A 136 -50.65 -135.33 55.14
N GLN A 137 -50.20 -134.69 54.06
CA GLN A 137 -48.82 -134.78 53.64
C GLN A 137 -47.99 -134.03 54.70
N PRO A 138 -46.83 -134.57 55.10
CA PRO A 138 -45.94 -133.83 55.97
C PRO A 138 -45.60 -132.48 55.31
N PRO A 139 -45.44 -131.39 56.10
CA PRO A 139 -45.15 -130.06 55.57
C PRO A 139 -43.97 -130.15 54.60
N ASN A 140 -44.22 -129.80 53.35
CA ASN A 140 -43.22 -129.87 52.30
C ASN A 140 -42.16 -128.80 52.58
N LEU A 141 -41.02 -129.23 53.14
CA LEU A 141 -39.91 -128.35 53.53
C LEU A 141 -39.37 -127.51 52.35
N TRP A 142 -39.71 -127.87 51.12
CA TRP A 142 -39.36 -127.12 49.91
C TRP A 142 -40.21 -125.87 49.68
N VAL A 143 -41.43 -125.76 50.22
CA VAL A 143 -42.29 -124.57 50.03
C VAL A 143 -41.74 -123.35 50.78
N PRO A 144 -41.34 -123.45 52.07
CA PRO A 144 -40.68 -122.33 52.76
C PRO A 144 -39.33 -121.93 52.13
N ILE A 145 -38.61 -122.88 51.52
CA ILE A 145 -37.36 -122.60 50.79
C ILE A 145 -37.66 -121.81 49.52
N PHE A 146 -38.66 -122.22 48.73
CA PHE A 146 -39.07 -121.53 47.51
C PHE A 146 -39.67 -120.15 47.79
N GLU A 147 -40.46 -119.99 48.84
CA GLU A 147 -40.96 -118.67 49.30
C GLU A 147 -39.80 -117.75 49.73
N ARG A 148 -38.76 -118.32 50.35
CA ARG A 148 -37.56 -117.59 50.70
C ARG A 148 -36.73 -117.20 49.47
N GLU A 149 -36.56 -118.10 48.50
CA GLU A 149 -35.89 -117.80 47.22
C GLU A 149 -36.66 -116.76 46.39
N LEU A 150 -37.99 -116.85 46.32
CA LEU A 150 -38.83 -115.85 45.68
C LEU A 150 -38.70 -114.50 46.39
N ALA A 151 -38.72 -114.46 47.72
CA ALA A 151 -38.50 -113.23 48.48
C ALA A 151 -37.09 -112.66 48.27
N GLU A 152 -36.07 -113.51 48.13
CA GLU A 152 -34.70 -113.10 47.80
C GLU A 152 -34.59 -112.55 46.37
N VAL A 153 -35.29 -113.15 45.39
CA VAL A 153 -35.38 -112.63 44.02
C VAL A 153 -36.17 -111.32 43.96
N GLN A 154 -37.25 -111.18 44.73
CA GLN A 154 -38.01 -109.94 44.84
C GLN A 154 -37.13 -108.83 45.42
N ARG A 155 -36.43 -109.11 46.53
CA ARG A 155 -35.46 -108.18 47.13
C ARG A 155 -34.34 -107.80 46.16
N ALA A 156 -33.82 -108.76 45.40
CA ALA A 156 -32.80 -108.48 44.38
C ALA A 156 -33.32 -107.57 43.25
N LYS A 157 -34.60 -107.73 42.84
CA LYS A 157 -35.25 -106.83 41.87
C LYS A 157 -35.45 -105.43 42.45
N ASP A 158 -35.97 -105.32 43.67
CA ASP A 158 -36.18 -104.05 44.36
C ASP A 158 -34.86 -103.31 44.60
N GLU A 159 -33.79 -104.03 44.97
CA GLU A 159 -32.44 -103.47 45.10
C GLU A 159 -31.86 -103.03 43.75
N ALA A 160 -32.11 -103.78 42.67
CA ALA A 160 -31.69 -103.39 41.33
C ALA A 160 -32.45 -102.15 40.83
N GLU A 161 -33.75 -102.06 41.07
CA GLU A 161 -34.56 -100.87 40.76
C GLU A 161 -34.14 -99.67 41.60
N ALA A 162 -33.88 -99.86 42.90
CA ALA A 162 -33.36 -98.82 43.77
C ALA A 162 -31.98 -98.33 43.31
N LYS A 163 -31.08 -99.22 42.89
CA LYS A 163 -29.79 -98.84 42.29
C LYS A 163 -29.97 -98.06 41.00
N ARG A 164 -30.85 -98.49 40.10
CA ARG A 164 -31.13 -97.76 38.85
C ARG A 164 -31.73 -96.38 39.10
N LEU A 165 -32.60 -96.23 40.09
CA LEU A 165 -33.16 -94.94 40.50
C LEU A 165 -32.10 -94.05 41.16
N ALA A 166 -31.20 -94.61 41.95
CA ALA A 166 -30.06 -93.90 42.53
C ALA A 166 -29.11 -93.40 41.43
N ASP A 167 -28.72 -94.26 40.48
CA ASP A 167 -27.88 -93.90 39.33
C ASP A 167 -28.55 -92.83 38.47
N ALA A 168 -29.86 -92.94 38.22
CA ALA A 168 -30.61 -91.92 37.50
C ALA A 168 -30.69 -90.59 38.26
N ALA A 169 -30.77 -90.63 39.60
CA ALA A 169 -30.72 -89.44 40.44
C ALA A 169 -29.34 -88.78 40.44
N GLU A 170 -28.27 -89.57 40.46
CA GLU A 170 -26.88 -89.09 40.32
C GLU A 170 -26.65 -88.45 38.94
N TYR A 171 -27.13 -89.09 37.87
CA TYR A 171 -27.06 -88.54 36.52
C TYR A 171 -27.81 -87.20 36.39
N ARG A 172 -29.01 -87.10 36.98
CA ARG A 172 -29.76 -85.83 37.04
C ARG A 172 -29.01 -84.75 37.81
N LYS A 173 -28.34 -85.09 38.93
CA LYS A 173 -27.50 -84.15 39.69
C LYS A 173 -26.31 -83.66 38.86
N GLN A 174 -25.61 -84.56 38.15
CA GLN A 174 -24.51 -84.19 37.26
C GLN A 174 -24.96 -83.28 36.12
N LEU A 175 -26.11 -83.57 35.50
CA LEU A 175 -26.69 -82.72 34.45
C LEU A 175 -27.05 -81.32 34.99
N ALA A 176 -27.66 -81.25 36.18
CA ALA A 176 -27.99 -79.98 36.83
C ALA A 176 -26.73 -79.16 37.17
N GLN A 177 -25.64 -79.80 37.61
CA GLN A 177 -24.34 -79.15 37.82
C GLN A 177 -23.78 -78.58 36.51
N GLN A 178 -23.78 -79.37 35.43
CA GLN A 178 -23.32 -78.90 34.11
C GLN A 178 -24.15 -77.72 33.57
N GLU A 179 -25.47 -77.74 33.77
CA GLU A 179 -26.33 -76.61 33.41
C GLU A 179 -26.04 -75.36 34.24
N ALA A 180 -25.82 -75.51 35.55
CA ALA A 180 -25.46 -74.41 36.44
C ALA A 180 -24.12 -73.79 36.04
N GLU A 181 -23.11 -74.61 35.71
CA GLU A 181 -21.82 -74.14 35.21
C GLU A 181 -21.95 -73.41 33.87
N LYS A 182 -22.74 -73.95 32.92
CA LYS A 182 -23.02 -73.27 31.64
C LYS A 182 -23.71 -71.93 31.84
N ARG A 183 -24.68 -71.85 32.77
CA ARG A 183 -25.35 -70.59 33.12
C ARG A 183 -24.39 -69.60 33.77
N SER A 184 -23.53 -70.07 34.69
CA SER A 184 -22.49 -69.26 35.32
C SER A 184 -21.52 -68.69 34.29
N LYS A 185 -21.02 -69.50 33.35
CA LYS A 185 -20.16 -69.05 32.24
C LYS A 185 -20.85 -68.02 31.36
N ARG A 186 -22.11 -68.23 30.98
CA ARG A 186 -22.88 -67.24 30.20
C ARG A 186 -23.05 -65.91 30.94
N LEU A 187 -23.19 -65.94 32.27
CA LEU A 187 -23.28 -64.72 33.07
C LEU A 187 -21.92 -64.01 33.18
N SER A 188 -20.82 -64.76 33.32
CA SER A 188 -19.48 -64.16 33.31
C SER A 188 -19.13 -63.55 31.96
N ASP A 189 -19.47 -64.21 30.85
CA ASP A 189 -19.23 -63.71 29.50
C ASP A 189 -20.02 -62.41 29.25
N LYS A 190 -21.30 -62.39 29.65
CA LYS A 190 -22.12 -61.17 29.60
C LYS A 190 -21.53 -60.03 30.44
N ALA A 191 -21.01 -60.33 31.63
CA ALA A 191 -20.38 -59.32 32.48
C ALA A 191 -19.11 -58.74 31.84
N ILE A 192 -18.33 -59.58 31.13
CA ILE A 192 -17.16 -59.14 30.36
C ILE A 192 -17.61 -58.24 29.19
N ASP A 193 -18.60 -58.65 28.41
CA ASP A 193 -19.15 -57.87 27.29
C ASP A 193 -19.68 -56.51 27.77
N ASP A 194 -20.44 -56.49 28.87
CA ASP A 194 -20.95 -55.26 29.48
C ASP A 194 -19.81 -54.34 29.97
N SER A 195 -18.75 -54.92 30.55
CA SER A 195 -17.58 -54.15 30.98
C SER A 195 -16.85 -53.52 29.79
N TYR A 196 -16.73 -54.26 28.68
CA TYR A 196 -16.12 -53.78 27.45
C TYR A 196 -16.97 -52.68 26.80
N ALA A 197 -18.29 -52.86 26.74
CA ALA A 197 -19.21 -51.85 26.23
C ALA A 197 -19.14 -50.54 27.05
N ARG A 198 -19.03 -50.64 28.39
CA ARG A 198 -18.83 -49.48 29.27
C ARG A 198 -17.47 -48.80 29.02
N ALA A 199 -16.40 -49.58 28.86
CA ALA A 199 -15.09 -49.05 28.56
C ALA A 199 -15.06 -48.31 27.20
N GLN A 200 -15.69 -48.89 26.17
CA GLN A 200 -15.82 -48.23 24.87
C GLN A 200 -16.66 -46.94 24.97
N ALA A 201 -17.76 -46.95 25.71
CA ALA A 201 -18.59 -45.76 25.92
C ALA A 201 -17.80 -44.65 26.65
N ALA A 202 -16.99 -45.00 27.65
CA ALA A 202 -16.11 -44.06 28.35
C ALA A 202 -15.06 -43.47 27.40
N GLN A 203 -14.38 -44.29 26.60
CA GLN A 203 -13.40 -43.80 25.60
C GLN A 203 -14.03 -42.85 24.57
N GLN A 204 -15.25 -43.16 24.10
CA GLN A 204 -15.98 -42.28 23.19
C GLN A 204 -16.37 -40.96 23.85
N ALA A 205 -16.75 -40.98 25.14
CA ALA A 205 -17.06 -39.78 25.90
C ALA A 205 -15.81 -38.90 26.09
N GLU A 206 -14.69 -39.50 26.51
CA GLU A 206 -13.40 -38.81 26.65
C GLU A 206 -12.94 -38.19 25.33
N TRP A 207 -13.07 -38.92 24.21
CA TRP A 207 -12.72 -38.39 22.89
C TRP A 207 -13.59 -37.18 22.50
N LYS A 208 -14.91 -37.25 22.75
CA LYS A 208 -15.83 -36.12 22.50
C LYS A 208 -15.49 -34.91 23.38
N GLU A 209 -15.11 -35.12 24.64
CA GLU A 209 -14.67 -34.04 25.53
C GLU A 209 -13.35 -33.41 25.05
N GLN A 210 -12.39 -34.22 24.60
CA GLN A 210 -11.15 -33.73 24.01
C GLN A 210 -11.40 -32.92 22.73
N GLU A 211 -12.32 -33.36 21.86
CA GLU A 211 -12.70 -32.58 20.68
C GLU A 211 -13.34 -31.24 21.06
N LYS A 212 -14.27 -31.23 22.02
CA LYS A 212 -14.86 -29.98 22.54
C LYS A 212 -13.80 -29.06 23.11
N ALA A 213 -12.86 -29.58 23.91
CA ALA A 213 -11.76 -28.80 24.46
C ALA A 213 -10.85 -28.22 23.36
N LYS A 214 -10.55 -29.00 22.31
CA LYS A 214 -9.79 -28.50 21.14
C LYS A 214 -10.56 -27.40 20.39
N GLN A 215 -11.88 -27.55 20.23
CA GLN A 215 -12.72 -26.52 19.60
C GLN A 215 -12.76 -25.24 20.42
N LEU A 216 -12.92 -25.33 21.74
CA LEU A 216 -12.88 -24.17 22.64
C LEU A 216 -11.54 -23.44 22.58
N ARG A 217 -10.41 -24.16 22.64
CA ARG A 217 -9.08 -23.56 22.48
C ARG A 217 -8.91 -22.83 21.15
N ARG A 218 -9.44 -23.38 20.05
CA ARG A 218 -9.43 -22.71 18.74
C ARG A 218 -10.28 -21.44 18.76
N GLN A 219 -11.46 -21.48 19.38
CA GLN A 219 -12.33 -20.32 19.51
C GLN A 219 -11.69 -19.22 20.38
N GLU A 220 -11.07 -19.59 21.50
CA GLU A 220 -10.32 -18.67 22.37
C GLU A 220 -9.16 -18.02 21.61
N HIS A 221 -8.39 -18.81 20.86
CA HIS A 221 -7.29 -18.30 20.04
C HIS A 221 -7.79 -17.28 19.00
N VAL A 222 -8.85 -17.62 18.26
CA VAL A 222 -9.47 -16.69 17.30
C VAL A 222 -10.00 -15.44 18.00
N ALA A 223 -10.61 -15.57 19.17
CA ALA A 223 -11.08 -14.44 19.95
C ALA A 223 -9.93 -13.51 20.36
N LEU A 224 -8.81 -14.05 20.85
CA LEU A 224 -7.61 -13.27 21.19
C LEU A 224 -7.01 -12.57 19.96
N GLU A 225 -6.89 -13.25 18.82
CA GLU A 225 -6.43 -12.63 17.56
C GLU A 225 -7.35 -11.50 17.10
N THR A 226 -8.67 -11.67 17.21
CA THR A 226 -9.60 -10.60 16.85
C THR A 226 -9.50 -9.40 17.78
N GLN A 227 -9.26 -9.62 19.08
CA GLN A 227 -9.01 -8.54 20.03
C GLN A 227 -7.71 -7.80 19.71
N HIS A 228 -6.63 -8.54 19.43
CA HIS A 228 -5.35 -7.96 19.03
C HIS A 228 -5.50 -7.10 17.77
N ARG A 229 -6.15 -7.63 16.71
CA ARG A 229 -6.41 -6.85 15.48
C ARG A 229 -7.25 -5.61 15.72
N LYS A 230 -8.26 -5.68 16.61
CA LYS A 230 -9.05 -4.50 16.99
C LYS A 230 -8.20 -3.45 17.70
N GLN A 231 -7.30 -3.87 18.59
CA GLN A 231 -6.37 -2.97 19.27
C GLN A 231 -5.37 -2.33 18.29
N GLU A 232 -4.80 -3.11 17.38
CA GLU A 232 -3.92 -2.60 16.31
C GLU A 232 -4.62 -1.58 15.43
N LEU A 233 -5.86 -1.85 15.00
CA LEU A 233 -6.64 -0.90 14.22
C LEU A 233 -6.90 0.40 14.99
N ARG A 234 -7.23 0.32 16.28
CA ARG A 234 -7.40 1.50 17.14
C ARG A 234 -6.09 2.29 17.25
N ALA A 235 -4.98 1.62 17.54
CA ALA A 235 -3.66 2.25 17.62
C ALA A 235 -3.26 2.92 16.30
N GLN A 236 -3.54 2.30 15.14
CA GLN A 236 -3.31 2.90 13.83
C GLN A 236 -4.18 4.15 13.61
N THR A 237 -5.46 4.09 13.97
CA THR A 237 -6.36 5.26 13.83
C THR A 237 -5.94 6.42 14.73
N GLU A 238 -5.51 6.13 15.96
CA GLU A 238 -4.99 7.12 16.90
C GLU A 238 -3.65 7.71 16.42
N ALA A 239 -2.75 6.88 15.90
CA ALA A 239 -1.48 7.34 15.33
C ALA A 239 -1.71 8.28 14.14
N LEU A 240 -2.65 7.97 13.26
CA LEU A 240 -3.05 8.83 12.15
C LEU A 240 -3.62 10.16 12.64
N ARG A 241 -4.50 10.12 13.65
CA ARG A 241 -5.06 11.33 14.27
C ARG A 241 -3.97 12.21 14.88
N VAL A 242 -3.06 11.63 15.67
CA VAL A 242 -1.94 12.37 16.29
C VAL A 242 -1.00 12.95 15.22
N ALA A 243 -0.73 12.20 14.14
CA ALA A 243 0.06 12.71 13.01
C ALA A 243 -0.62 13.90 12.32
N GLN A 244 -1.94 13.85 12.12
CA GLN A 244 -2.72 14.97 11.59
C GLN A 244 -2.70 16.18 12.54
N GLU A 245 -2.88 15.98 13.84
CA GLU A 245 -2.81 17.06 14.83
C GLU A 245 -1.41 17.71 14.85
N LYS A 246 -0.34 16.92 14.77
CA LYS A 246 1.04 17.42 14.66
C LYS A 246 1.24 18.23 13.37
N LYS A 247 0.73 17.76 12.24
CA LYS A 247 0.77 18.47 10.96
C LYS A 247 0.04 19.82 11.07
N GLN A 248 -1.19 19.83 11.58
CA GLN A 248 -1.96 21.06 11.78
C GLN A 248 -1.26 22.04 12.73
N ARG A 249 -0.66 21.55 13.82
CA ARG A 249 0.14 22.41 14.73
C ARG A 249 1.35 23.01 14.03
N SER A 250 2.04 22.24 13.19
CA SER A 250 3.17 22.75 12.40
C SER A 250 2.72 23.79 11.38
N GLU A 251 1.61 23.57 10.69
CA GLU A 251 1.01 24.51 9.74
C GLU A 251 0.61 25.82 10.42
N ARG A 252 -0.05 25.74 11.59
CA ARG A 252 -0.38 26.92 12.39
C ARG A 252 0.86 27.73 12.76
N ARG A 253 1.93 27.08 13.23
CA ARG A 253 3.20 27.75 13.53
C ARG A 253 3.82 28.41 12.30
N THR A 254 3.73 27.79 11.11
CA THR A 254 4.23 28.40 9.88
C THR A 254 3.40 29.61 9.47
N ILE A 255 2.07 29.56 9.61
CA ILE A 255 1.17 30.68 9.33
C ILE A 255 1.44 31.84 10.30
N GLU A 256 1.64 31.55 11.59
CA GLU A 256 2.01 32.56 12.59
C GLU A 256 3.33 33.26 12.25
N ARG A 257 4.37 32.51 11.84
CA ARG A 257 5.64 33.10 11.39
C ARG A 257 5.46 33.99 10.16
N LEU A 258 4.65 33.56 9.18
CA LEU A 258 4.36 34.37 7.99
C LEU A 258 3.63 35.65 8.36
N ARG A 259 2.64 35.58 9.26
CA ARG A 259 1.95 36.78 9.78
C ARG A 259 2.91 37.74 10.47
N GLN A 260 3.84 37.25 11.28
CA GLN A 260 4.87 38.08 11.92
C GLN A 260 5.76 38.77 10.87
N LEU A 261 6.21 38.06 9.84
CA LEU A 261 6.98 38.66 8.75
C LEU A 261 6.20 39.74 8.00
N ASP A 262 4.91 39.50 7.73
CA ASP A 262 4.03 40.50 7.09
C ASP A 262 3.85 41.74 7.97
N GLU A 263 3.74 41.57 9.29
CA GLU A 263 3.67 42.68 10.25
C GLU A 263 4.97 43.48 10.31
N ASP A 264 6.12 42.80 10.34
CA ASP A 264 7.43 43.44 10.34
C ASP A 264 7.68 44.20 9.03
N ASP A 265 7.27 43.66 7.89
CA ASP A 265 7.36 44.36 6.61
C ASP A 265 6.42 45.58 6.54
N LYS A 266 5.24 45.51 7.17
CA LYS A 266 4.38 46.69 7.33
C LYS A 266 5.05 47.76 8.20
N ARG A 267 5.70 47.37 9.30
CA ARG A 267 6.45 48.28 10.18
C ARG A 267 7.61 48.95 9.41
N ARG A 268 8.45 48.17 8.73
CA ARG A 268 9.55 48.69 7.89
C ARG A 268 9.05 49.66 6.81
N LYS A 269 7.92 49.36 6.16
CA LYS A 269 7.31 50.26 5.17
C LYS A 269 6.82 51.56 5.82
N ALA A 270 6.24 51.49 7.02
CA ALA A 270 5.82 52.67 7.76
C ALA A 270 7.02 53.53 8.20
N GLU A 271 8.09 52.91 8.69
CA GLU A 271 9.35 53.58 9.05
C GLU A 271 9.98 54.28 7.84
N ARG A 272 10.05 53.62 6.68
CA ARG A 272 10.53 54.23 5.43
C ARG A 272 9.70 55.45 5.05
N LYS A 273 8.36 55.32 5.06
CA LYS A 273 7.47 56.45 4.79
C LYS A 273 7.67 57.61 5.78
N ALA A 274 7.88 57.31 7.06
CA ALA A 274 8.15 58.32 8.08
C ALA A 274 9.49 59.02 7.84
N ALA A 275 10.53 58.26 7.47
CA ALA A 275 11.84 58.80 7.11
C ALA A 275 11.77 59.68 5.85
N ASP A 276 11.09 59.23 4.81
CA ASP A 276 10.87 60.00 3.57
C ASP A 276 10.13 61.32 3.87
N MET A 277 9.09 61.27 4.71
CA MET A 277 8.36 62.48 5.14
C MET A 277 9.25 63.45 5.92
N ALA A 278 10.11 62.94 6.82
CA ALA A 278 11.06 63.76 7.56
C ALA A 278 12.11 64.40 6.63
N GLU A 279 12.59 63.68 5.62
CA GLU A 279 13.49 64.21 4.60
C GLU A 279 12.83 65.32 3.77
N VAL A 280 11.58 65.12 3.34
CA VAL A 280 10.81 66.14 2.62
C VAL A 280 10.67 67.42 3.44
N VAL A 281 10.40 67.30 4.76
CA VAL A 281 10.35 68.47 5.66
C VAL A 281 11.72 69.16 5.74
N ARG A 282 12.81 68.41 5.88
CA ARG A 282 14.18 68.95 5.89
C ARG A 282 14.51 69.69 4.59
N VAL A 283 14.17 69.12 3.43
CA VAL A 283 14.40 69.75 2.13
C VAL A 283 13.56 71.03 1.98
N LYS A 284 12.31 71.03 2.46
CA LYS A 284 11.49 72.25 2.48
C LYS A 284 12.14 73.36 3.31
N GLN A 285 12.62 73.04 4.51
CA GLN A 285 13.33 73.99 5.38
C GLN A 285 14.63 74.51 4.74
N ALA A 286 15.40 73.63 4.10
CA ALA A 286 16.61 74.04 3.38
C ALA A 286 16.29 74.96 2.18
N ASN A 287 15.23 74.67 1.43
CA ASN A 287 14.78 75.51 0.32
C ASN A 287 14.29 76.88 0.80
N THR A 288 13.56 76.95 1.94
CA THR A 288 13.13 78.25 2.50
C THR A 288 14.33 79.09 2.92
N GLN A 289 15.31 78.49 3.60
CA GLN A 289 16.56 79.17 3.96
C GLN A 289 17.33 79.65 2.73
N GLN A 290 17.42 78.81 1.68
CA GLN A 290 18.07 79.21 0.43
C GLN A 290 17.36 80.37 -0.25
N LEU A 291 16.02 80.39 -0.23
CA LEU A 291 15.24 81.51 -0.77
C LEU A 291 15.45 82.80 0.04
N GLU A 292 15.55 82.71 1.37
CA GLU A 292 15.86 83.86 2.23
C GLU A 292 17.26 84.40 1.95
N LEU A 293 18.27 83.53 1.82
CA LEU A 293 19.62 83.92 1.44
C LEU A 293 19.64 84.60 0.05
N LYS A 294 18.89 84.09 -0.92
CA LYS A 294 18.75 84.73 -2.24
C LYS A 294 18.08 86.10 -2.15
N ARG A 295 17.05 86.25 -1.31
CA ARG A 295 16.40 87.56 -1.08
C ARG A 295 17.36 88.57 -0.44
N GLN A 296 18.16 88.13 0.53
CA GLN A 296 19.18 88.97 1.15
C GLN A 296 20.28 89.36 0.17
N ALA A 297 20.73 88.43 -0.69
CA ALA A 297 21.70 88.72 -1.74
C ALA A 297 21.16 89.77 -2.72
N VAL A 298 19.93 89.57 -3.24
CA VAL A 298 19.29 90.56 -4.13
C VAL A 298 19.14 91.93 -3.45
N PHE A 299 18.82 91.95 -2.15
CA PHE A 299 18.74 93.22 -1.41
C PHE A 299 20.10 93.90 -1.28
N ARG A 300 21.19 93.15 -1.06
CA ARG A 300 22.55 93.70 -1.05
C ARG A 300 22.94 94.22 -2.43
N ASP A 301 22.69 93.45 -3.49
CA ASP A 301 22.95 93.88 -4.87
C ASP A 301 22.21 95.19 -5.19
N GLN A 302 20.94 95.32 -4.76
CA GLN A 302 20.18 96.57 -4.90
C GLN A 302 20.80 97.73 -4.11
N GLN A 303 21.32 97.49 -2.90
CA GLN A 303 22.01 98.51 -2.13
C GLN A 303 23.31 98.94 -2.80
N GLU A 304 24.12 97.99 -3.28
CA GLU A 304 25.35 98.24 -4.03
C GLU A 304 25.06 99.02 -5.32
N ASP A 305 23.99 98.67 -6.05
CA ASP A 305 23.54 99.40 -7.24
C ASP A 305 23.14 100.84 -6.92
N LEU A 306 22.41 101.07 -5.82
CA LEU A 306 22.05 102.42 -5.38
C LEU A 306 23.28 103.23 -4.93
N GLU A 307 24.24 102.59 -4.27
CA GLU A 307 25.51 103.23 -3.89
C GLU A 307 26.34 103.58 -5.12
N LEU A 308 26.41 102.68 -6.10
CA LEU A 308 27.04 102.91 -7.40
C LEU A 308 26.33 104.05 -8.14
N GLN A 309 25.00 104.06 -8.20
CA GLN A 309 24.23 105.16 -8.80
C GLN A 309 24.56 106.50 -8.14
N LYS A 310 24.54 106.57 -6.80
CA LYS A 310 24.94 107.79 -6.07
C LYS A 310 26.39 108.19 -6.34
N ALA A 311 27.30 107.22 -6.45
CA ALA A 311 28.70 107.49 -6.78
C ALA A 311 28.84 108.03 -8.22
N TYR A 312 28.09 107.46 -9.17
CA TYR A 312 28.01 107.96 -10.54
C TYR A 312 27.37 109.34 -10.60
N GLU A 313 26.28 109.61 -9.88
CA GLU A 313 25.67 110.93 -9.78
C GLU A 313 26.62 111.95 -9.18
N LYS A 314 27.35 111.61 -8.11
CA LYS A 314 28.38 112.49 -7.54
C LYS A 314 29.53 112.74 -8.53
N ARG A 315 29.97 111.70 -9.24
CA ARG A 315 31.02 111.82 -10.25
C ARG A 315 30.54 112.65 -11.43
N LEU A 316 29.30 112.47 -11.86
CA LEU A 316 28.66 113.26 -12.91
C LEU A 316 28.49 114.70 -12.46
N ALA A 317 28.01 114.96 -11.24
CA ALA A 317 27.92 116.29 -10.66
C ALA A 317 29.31 116.95 -10.53
N PHE A 318 30.35 116.19 -10.16
CA PHE A 318 31.72 116.69 -10.15
C PHE A 318 32.22 116.98 -11.57
N GLN A 319 31.88 116.13 -12.55
CA GLN A 319 32.19 116.35 -13.96
C GLN A 319 31.40 117.52 -14.55
N GLU A 320 30.16 117.74 -14.14
CA GLU A 320 29.32 118.86 -14.55
C GLU A 320 29.77 120.15 -13.89
N ALA A 321 30.14 120.13 -12.61
CA ALA A 321 30.77 121.25 -11.92
C ALA A 321 32.15 121.55 -12.51
N ALA A 322 32.95 120.52 -12.84
CA ALA A 322 34.21 120.69 -13.54
C ALA A 322 33.98 121.18 -14.97
N ARG A 323 32.95 120.70 -15.68
CA ARG A 323 32.57 121.18 -17.02
C ARG A 323 32.05 122.61 -16.94
N GLN A 324 31.30 122.99 -15.91
CA GLN A 324 30.84 124.36 -15.67
C GLN A 324 32.02 125.26 -15.33
N ALA A 325 32.92 124.85 -14.44
CA ALA A 325 34.15 125.56 -14.13
C ALA A 325 35.09 125.63 -15.33
N GLU A 326 35.15 124.58 -16.16
CA GLU A 326 35.86 124.57 -17.42
C GLU A 326 35.15 125.42 -18.47
N LEU A 327 33.82 125.48 -18.52
CA LEU A 327 33.05 126.35 -19.41
C LEU A 327 33.16 127.81 -18.95
N ASP A 328 33.22 128.09 -17.66
CA ASP A 328 33.49 129.42 -17.10
C ASP A 328 34.95 129.79 -17.33
N ALA A 329 35.88 128.85 -17.15
CA ALA A 329 37.28 129.00 -17.53
C ALA A 329 37.48 128.99 -19.04
N VAL A 330 36.56 128.47 -19.84
CA VAL A 330 36.53 128.48 -21.32
C VAL A 330 35.72 129.66 -21.80
N LEU A 331 34.88 130.33 -21.02
CA LEU A 331 34.34 131.65 -21.31
C LEU A 331 35.42 132.69 -20.99
N ALA A 332 36.12 132.51 -19.87
CA ALA A 332 37.31 133.28 -19.49
C ALA A 332 38.54 132.96 -20.36
N LYS A 333 38.65 131.73 -20.88
CA LYS A 333 39.63 131.40 -21.91
C LYS A 333 39.09 131.70 -23.28
N GLN A 334 37.81 131.65 -23.66
CA GLN A 334 37.28 132.04 -24.98
C GLN A 334 37.35 133.55 -25.13
N SER A 335 37.30 134.34 -24.07
CA SER A 335 37.77 135.72 -24.15
C SER A 335 39.28 135.79 -24.51
N GLN A 336 40.09 134.78 -24.16
CA GLN A 336 41.50 134.58 -24.58
C GLN A 336 41.71 133.64 -25.82
N LYS A 337 40.68 132.90 -26.27
CA LYS A 337 40.70 131.78 -27.24
C LYS A 337 39.80 132.07 -28.43
N VAL A 338 38.89 133.04 -28.38
CA VAL A 338 38.56 133.84 -29.59
C VAL A 338 39.85 134.47 -30.13
N LYS A 339 40.86 134.67 -29.27
CA LYS A 339 42.24 135.04 -29.63
C LYS A 339 43.19 133.88 -30.00
N LEU A 340 42.87 132.61 -29.73
CA LEU A 340 43.82 131.47 -29.94
C LEU A 340 43.21 130.21 -30.58
N ALA A 341 41.89 130.03 -30.59
CA ALA A 341 41.13 129.00 -31.30
C ALA A 341 40.78 129.45 -32.73
N LEU A 342 41.73 130.13 -33.37
CA LEU A 342 41.98 129.98 -34.80
C LEU A 342 42.91 128.79 -35.09
N LEU A 343 43.38 128.03 -34.10
CA LEU A 343 44.26 126.87 -34.32
C LEU A 343 43.88 125.60 -33.52
N ASN A 344 43.34 124.63 -34.26
CA ASN A 344 43.51 123.16 -34.16
C ASN A 344 42.63 122.30 -33.21
N VAL A 345 41.86 121.39 -33.85
CA VAL A 345 41.18 120.20 -33.30
C VAL A 345 41.72 118.96 -34.05
N LYS A 346 41.98 117.84 -33.35
CA LYS A 346 42.50 116.58 -33.94
C LYS A 346 41.39 115.66 -34.47
N SER A 347 41.73 114.82 -35.46
CA SER A 347 40.81 114.09 -36.35
C SER A 347 40.19 112.82 -35.74
N ALA A 348 39.05 112.42 -36.32
CA ALA A 348 38.22 111.29 -35.92
C ALA A 348 38.78 109.90 -36.29
N GLU A 349 39.93 109.84 -36.95
CA GLU A 349 40.48 108.60 -37.54
C GLU A 349 41.24 107.72 -36.54
N GLU A 350 41.92 108.33 -35.56
CA GLU A 350 42.62 107.59 -34.50
C GLU A 350 41.63 106.84 -33.59
N LYS A 351 40.43 107.39 -33.43
CA LYS A 351 39.36 106.78 -32.64
C LYS A 351 38.73 105.57 -33.34
N ALA A 352 38.69 105.56 -34.66
CA ALA A 352 38.16 104.44 -35.44
C ALA A 352 39.10 103.21 -35.38
N HIS A 353 40.42 103.42 -35.40
CA HIS A 353 41.41 102.34 -35.37
C HIS A 353 41.44 101.58 -34.03
N GLU A 354 41.17 102.24 -32.91
CA GLU A 354 41.13 101.61 -31.58
C GLU A 354 39.89 100.71 -31.35
N ASP A 355 38.78 100.99 -32.04
CA ASP A 355 37.56 100.20 -31.95
C ASP A 355 37.64 98.95 -32.84
N GLU A 356 38.35 99.01 -33.97
CA GLU A 356 38.62 97.84 -34.83
C GLU A 356 39.49 96.78 -34.13
N LEU A 357 40.53 97.21 -33.41
CA LEU A 357 41.40 96.30 -32.66
C LEU A 357 40.64 95.56 -31.54
N ARG A 358 39.68 96.22 -30.89
CA ARG A 358 38.83 95.62 -29.86
C ARG A 358 37.85 94.59 -30.44
N ALA A 359 37.28 94.85 -31.61
CA ALA A 359 36.39 93.92 -32.28
C ALA A 359 37.09 92.62 -32.70
N GLN A 360 38.33 92.69 -33.18
CA GLN A 360 39.12 91.53 -33.57
C GLN A 360 39.48 90.63 -32.37
N ALA A 361 39.81 91.21 -31.23
CA ALA A 361 40.12 90.47 -30.00
C ALA A 361 38.92 89.64 -29.50
N VAL A 362 37.71 90.21 -29.55
CA VAL A 362 36.48 89.50 -29.15
C VAL A 362 36.14 88.36 -30.10
N GLN A 363 36.29 88.55 -31.42
CA GLN A 363 36.05 87.49 -32.39
C GLN A 363 37.01 86.30 -32.22
N ALA A 364 38.28 86.55 -31.85
CA ALA A 364 39.24 85.49 -31.61
C ALA A 364 38.86 84.60 -30.40
N VAL A 365 38.37 85.20 -29.32
CA VAL A 365 37.94 84.47 -28.11
C VAL A 365 36.72 83.60 -28.37
N VAL A 366 35.75 84.09 -29.16
CA VAL A 366 34.55 83.31 -29.52
C VAL A 366 34.92 82.07 -30.34
N ARG A 367 35.81 82.23 -31.35
CA ARG A 367 36.26 81.10 -32.18
C ARG A 367 37.03 80.04 -31.39
N ALA A 368 37.86 80.44 -30.43
CA ALA A 368 38.57 79.50 -29.55
C ALA A 368 37.61 78.64 -28.72
N ARG A 369 36.56 79.26 -28.16
CA ARG A 369 35.54 78.57 -27.36
C ARG A 369 34.69 77.59 -28.18
N GLU A 370 34.43 77.90 -29.45
CA GLU A 370 33.71 77.00 -30.36
C GLU A 370 34.52 75.73 -30.69
N VAL A 371 35.84 75.87 -30.90
CA VAL A 371 36.75 74.75 -31.15
C VAL A 371 36.84 73.81 -29.94
N GLU A 372 37.00 74.35 -28.73
CA GLU A 372 37.05 73.53 -27.51
C GLU A 372 35.78 72.72 -27.28
N LEU A 373 34.61 73.30 -27.59
CA LEU A 373 33.32 72.63 -27.42
C LEU A 373 33.15 71.47 -28.43
N LEU A 374 33.64 71.64 -29.66
CA LEU A 374 33.68 70.57 -30.67
C LEU A 374 34.61 69.44 -30.23
N GLU A 375 35.80 69.76 -29.74
CA GLU A 375 36.74 68.74 -29.23
C GLU A 375 36.14 67.94 -28.06
N GLN A 376 35.48 68.60 -27.11
CA GLN A 376 34.81 67.91 -25.99
C GLN A 376 33.68 66.99 -26.47
N LYS A 377 32.90 67.43 -27.47
CA LYS A 377 31.86 66.58 -28.08
C LYS A 377 32.46 65.34 -28.72
N ASP A 378 33.58 65.49 -29.43
CA ASP A 378 34.24 64.37 -30.08
C ASP A 378 34.96 63.43 -29.10
N ARG A 379 35.56 63.96 -28.03
CA ARG A 379 36.08 63.16 -26.91
C ARG A 379 34.98 62.32 -26.26
N LYS A 380 33.83 62.92 -25.94
CA LYS A 380 32.67 62.22 -25.37
C LYS A 380 32.13 61.13 -26.31
N LYS A 381 32.05 61.39 -27.62
CA LYS A 381 31.65 60.37 -28.62
C LYS A 381 32.62 59.18 -28.64
N ARG A 382 33.93 59.44 -28.62
CA ARG A 382 34.96 58.39 -28.61
C ARG A 382 34.93 57.58 -27.32
N GLU A 383 34.74 58.22 -26.16
CA GLU A 383 34.61 57.55 -24.87
C GLU A 383 33.36 56.68 -24.79
N ALA A 384 32.21 57.19 -25.26
CA ALA A 384 30.98 56.41 -25.35
C ALA A 384 31.13 55.19 -26.26
N ALA A 385 31.78 55.35 -27.41
CA ALA A 385 32.07 54.23 -28.32
C ALA A 385 33.00 53.18 -27.66
N ARG A 386 34.03 53.61 -26.93
CA ARG A 386 34.92 52.69 -26.18
C ARG A 386 34.17 51.94 -25.09
N ALA A 387 33.26 52.61 -24.38
CA ALA A 387 32.43 51.97 -23.35
C ALA A 387 31.48 50.92 -23.95
N GLN A 388 30.85 51.23 -25.09
CA GLN A 388 30.00 50.28 -25.81
C GLN A 388 30.78 49.04 -26.28
N VAL A 389 31.99 49.22 -26.82
CA VAL A 389 32.85 48.11 -27.23
C VAL A 389 33.23 47.23 -26.03
N ARG A 390 33.62 47.83 -24.90
CA ARG A 390 33.93 47.07 -23.66
C ARG A 390 32.73 46.31 -23.10
N ALA A 391 31.54 46.90 -23.13
CA ALA A 391 30.33 46.22 -22.71
C ALA A 391 30.02 45.01 -23.61
N LEU A 392 30.22 45.14 -24.93
CA LEU A 392 30.04 44.04 -25.88
C LEU A 392 31.08 42.94 -25.73
N THR A 393 32.33 43.25 -25.38
CA THR A 393 33.35 42.22 -25.12
C THR A 393 33.02 41.43 -23.86
N ILE A 394 32.65 42.11 -22.77
CA ILE A 394 32.22 41.47 -21.52
C ILE A 394 31.00 40.58 -21.79
N GLN A 395 29.99 41.07 -22.52
CA GLN A 395 28.81 40.26 -22.85
C GLN A 395 29.16 39.01 -23.69
N LYS A 396 30.14 39.11 -24.60
CA LYS A 396 30.61 37.95 -25.38
C LYS A 396 31.35 36.94 -24.50
N GLU A 397 32.17 37.41 -23.57
CA GLU A 397 32.90 36.57 -22.62
C GLU A 397 31.95 35.87 -21.65
N GLU A 398 30.98 36.59 -21.06
CA GLU A 398 29.94 36.01 -20.21
C GLU A 398 29.12 34.94 -20.94
N LYS A 399 28.76 35.18 -22.22
CA LYS A 399 28.07 34.18 -23.03
C LYS A 399 28.92 32.94 -23.25
N LYS A 400 30.22 33.09 -23.51
CA LYS A 400 31.14 31.95 -23.67
C LYS A 400 31.29 31.16 -22.36
N LEU A 401 31.44 31.85 -21.23
CA LEU A 401 31.56 31.21 -19.92
C LEU A 401 30.30 30.41 -19.58
N ARG A 402 29.10 31.00 -19.79
CA ARG A 402 27.83 30.29 -19.58
C ARG A 402 27.70 29.05 -20.46
N LEU A 403 28.14 29.12 -21.72
CA LEU A 403 28.11 27.95 -22.60
C LEU A 403 29.04 26.86 -22.09
N HIS A 404 30.26 27.19 -21.66
CA HIS A 404 31.18 26.21 -21.08
C HIS A 404 30.67 25.62 -19.75
N GLU A 405 30.05 26.41 -18.89
CA GLU A 405 29.42 25.92 -17.67
C GLU A 405 28.31 24.90 -17.99
N LEU A 406 27.44 25.22 -18.94
CA LEU A 406 26.39 24.31 -19.39
C LEU A 406 26.96 23.03 -20.02
N GLU A 407 28.02 23.13 -20.84
CA GLU A 407 28.71 21.96 -21.40
C GLU A 407 29.28 21.07 -20.29
N HIS A 408 29.86 21.66 -19.24
CA HIS A 408 30.36 20.91 -18.08
C HIS A 408 29.23 20.24 -17.29
N GLU A 409 28.11 20.95 -17.05
CA GLU A 409 26.93 20.40 -16.40
C GLU A 409 26.31 19.24 -17.20
N GLU A 410 26.18 19.40 -18.52
CA GLU A 410 25.70 18.36 -19.43
C GLU A 410 26.64 17.15 -19.46
N ALA A 411 27.96 17.37 -19.49
CA ALA A 411 28.95 16.31 -19.44
C ALA A 411 28.91 15.55 -18.10
N ALA A 412 28.75 16.26 -16.98
CA ALA A 412 28.59 15.67 -15.66
C ALA A 412 27.29 14.86 -15.57
N TYR A 413 26.20 15.39 -16.09
CA TYR A 413 24.91 14.70 -16.18
C TYR A 413 25.00 13.44 -17.05
N ALA A 414 25.59 13.54 -18.24
CA ALA A 414 25.78 12.41 -19.14
C ALA A 414 26.67 11.32 -18.53
N SER A 415 27.72 11.73 -17.79
CA SER A 415 28.57 10.81 -17.04
C SER A 415 27.80 10.09 -15.93
N GLY A 416 27.01 10.83 -15.13
CA GLY A 416 26.16 10.27 -14.09
C GLY A 416 25.14 9.29 -14.66
N PHE A 417 24.46 9.65 -15.75
CA PHE A 417 23.51 8.79 -16.43
C PHE A 417 24.16 7.50 -16.97
N LYS A 418 25.36 7.59 -17.56
CA LYS A 418 26.13 6.41 -18.00
C LYS A 418 26.48 5.51 -16.82
N ALA A 419 26.92 6.07 -15.69
CA ALA A 419 27.23 5.30 -14.50
C ALA A 419 26.00 4.57 -13.93
N ASP A 420 24.85 5.24 -13.88
CA ASP A 420 23.59 4.64 -13.42
C ASP A 420 23.10 3.55 -14.37
N TYR A 421 23.26 3.75 -15.69
CA TYR A 421 22.98 2.72 -16.69
C TYR A 421 23.84 1.46 -16.47
N TYR A 422 25.15 1.63 -16.24
CA TYR A 422 26.03 0.48 -15.97
C TYR A 422 25.68 -0.23 -14.65
N LYS A 423 25.33 0.51 -13.60
CA LYS A 423 24.85 -0.09 -12.34
C LYS A 423 23.58 -0.90 -12.56
N TRP A 424 22.59 -0.33 -13.23
CA TRP A 424 21.36 -1.03 -13.56
C TRP A 424 21.63 -2.28 -14.40
N GLN A 425 22.54 -2.20 -15.39
CA GLN A 425 22.93 -3.34 -16.21
C GLN A 425 23.58 -4.46 -15.36
N GLN A 426 24.43 -4.12 -14.39
CA GLN A 426 25.02 -5.07 -13.44
C GLN A 426 23.96 -5.69 -12.52
N GLU A 427 22.98 -4.91 -12.05
CA GLU A 427 21.87 -5.43 -11.24
C GLU A 427 21.01 -6.42 -12.03
N GLN A 428 20.76 -6.15 -13.31
CA GLN A 428 20.05 -7.08 -14.19
C GLN A 428 20.85 -8.37 -14.42
N SER A 429 22.17 -8.27 -14.67
CA SER A 429 23.00 -9.47 -14.86
C SER A 429 23.05 -10.31 -13.60
N THR A 430 23.27 -9.71 -12.43
CA THR A 430 23.31 -10.43 -11.15
C THR A 430 21.95 -11.06 -10.80
N THR A 431 20.84 -10.40 -11.09
CA THR A 431 19.50 -10.96 -10.89
C THR A 431 19.27 -12.17 -11.80
N ARG A 432 19.67 -12.06 -13.07
CA ARG A 432 19.59 -13.17 -14.03
C ARG A 432 20.48 -14.34 -13.58
N ASP A 433 21.68 -14.08 -13.11
CA ASP A 433 22.61 -15.12 -12.65
C ASP A 433 22.09 -15.82 -11.38
N LYS A 434 21.49 -15.09 -10.44
CA LYS A 434 20.79 -15.67 -9.28
C LYS A 434 19.63 -16.58 -9.70
N LEU A 435 18.84 -16.18 -10.70
CA LEU A 435 17.76 -17.01 -11.23
C LEU A 435 18.30 -18.27 -11.92
N HIS A 436 19.37 -18.16 -12.71
CA HIS A 436 20.02 -19.31 -13.31
C HIS A 436 20.60 -20.26 -12.27
N GLN A 437 21.23 -19.72 -11.22
CA GLN A 437 21.75 -20.53 -10.12
C GLN A 437 20.62 -21.27 -9.40
N ARG A 438 19.55 -20.58 -9.02
CA ARG A 438 18.38 -21.20 -8.40
C ARG A 438 17.77 -22.30 -9.28
N ASN A 439 17.68 -22.07 -10.59
CA ASN A 439 17.19 -23.09 -11.53
C ASN A 439 18.14 -24.29 -11.62
N ARG A 440 19.46 -24.09 -11.58
CA ARG A 440 20.45 -25.18 -11.52
C ARG A 440 20.28 -25.97 -10.22
N ASP A 441 20.13 -25.30 -9.09
CA ASP A 441 19.95 -25.93 -7.78
C ASP A 441 18.65 -26.77 -7.76
N TYR A 442 17.55 -26.23 -8.30
CA TYR A 442 16.30 -27.00 -8.46
C TYR A 442 16.48 -28.22 -9.39
N GLN A 443 17.18 -28.07 -10.51
CA GLN A 443 17.47 -29.21 -11.39
C GLN A 443 18.33 -30.27 -10.69
N GLN A 444 19.30 -29.85 -9.87
CA GLN A 444 20.10 -30.78 -9.06
C GLN A 444 19.24 -31.50 -8.03
N LEU A 445 18.35 -30.77 -7.33
CA LEU A 445 17.43 -31.36 -6.36
C LEU A 445 16.49 -32.38 -7.01
N VAL A 446 15.92 -32.06 -8.18
CA VAL A 446 15.07 -33.00 -8.93
C VAL A 446 15.89 -34.22 -9.38
N ARG A 447 17.13 -34.04 -9.84
CA ARG A 447 18.02 -35.18 -10.17
C ARG A 447 18.32 -36.04 -8.95
N GLN A 448 18.50 -35.44 -7.78
CA GLN A 448 18.69 -36.18 -6.52
C GLN A 448 17.42 -36.96 -6.17
N GLN A 449 16.26 -36.32 -6.17
CA GLN A 449 14.96 -36.99 -5.93
C GLN A 449 14.73 -38.16 -6.90
N MET A 450 15.01 -37.97 -8.20
CA MET A 450 14.90 -39.05 -9.18
C MET A 450 15.88 -40.20 -8.90
N ARG A 451 17.12 -39.90 -8.47
CA ARG A 451 18.09 -40.93 -8.07
C ARG A 451 17.61 -41.67 -6.83
N ASP A 452 17.16 -40.97 -5.81
CA ASP A 452 16.64 -41.54 -4.57
C ASP A 452 15.39 -42.41 -4.88
N ASP A 453 14.49 -41.95 -5.75
CA ASP A 453 13.35 -42.72 -6.23
C ASP A 453 13.78 -43.96 -7.00
N THR A 454 14.81 -43.88 -7.85
CA THR A 454 15.33 -45.07 -8.54
C THR A 454 15.97 -46.07 -7.59
N MET A 455 16.64 -45.61 -6.53
CA MET A 455 17.18 -46.48 -5.48
C MET A 455 16.05 -47.12 -4.68
N ARG A 456 15.07 -46.32 -4.21
CA ARG A 456 13.87 -46.81 -3.52
C ARG A 456 13.13 -47.84 -4.35
N ARG A 457 12.87 -47.58 -5.64
CA ARG A 457 12.21 -48.57 -6.52
C ARG A 457 13.04 -49.82 -6.70
N LYS A 458 14.36 -49.74 -6.88
CA LYS A 458 15.21 -50.95 -6.95
C LYS A 458 15.15 -51.77 -5.67
N ASP A 459 15.09 -51.12 -4.51
CA ASP A 459 15.01 -51.79 -3.21
C ASP A 459 13.60 -52.36 -2.94
N GLU A 460 12.54 -51.64 -3.33
CA GLU A 460 11.13 -52.03 -3.19
C GLU A 460 10.70 -53.13 -4.20
N ASP A 461 11.12 -53.01 -5.47
CA ASP A 461 10.83 -53.98 -6.53
C ASP A 461 11.65 -55.28 -6.36
N LYS A 462 12.71 -55.28 -5.54
CA LYS A 462 13.52 -56.48 -5.29
C LYS A 462 12.70 -57.65 -4.73
N TYR A 463 11.73 -57.34 -3.87
CA TYR A 463 10.90 -58.34 -3.20
C TYR A 463 9.40 -58.12 -3.38
N GLY A 464 8.97 -56.95 -3.88
CA GLY A 464 7.55 -56.65 -4.19
C GLY A 464 6.62 -56.66 -2.98
N MET A 465 7.17 -56.79 -1.77
CA MET A 465 6.47 -56.89 -0.50
C MET A 465 7.39 -56.34 0.61
N THR A 466 6.84 -55.54 1.51
CA THR A 466 7.58 -54.96 2.65
C THR A 466 7.86 -56.02 3.72
N LEU A 467 8.84 -55.80 4.62
CA LEU A 467 9.12 -56.78 5.69
C LEU A 467 7.90 -57.05 6.57
N VAL A 468 7.06 -56.03 6.80
CA VAL A 468 5.82 -56.15 7.58
C VAL A 468 4.80 -57.04 6.86
N GLU A 469 4.58 -56.81 5.56
CA GLU A 469 3.68 -57.65 4.76
C GLU A 469 4.20 -59.09 4.64
N ALA A 470 5.52 -59.28 4.53
CA ALA A 470 6.14 -60.60 4.54
C ALA A 470 5.97 -61.32 5.89
N GLN A 471 6.05 -60.58 7.00
CA GLN A 471 5.78 -61.10 8.35
C GLN A 471 4.31 -61.51 8.52
N LEU A 472 3.38 -60.69 8.02
CA LEU A 472 1.95 -61.01 8.03
C LEU A 472 1.62 -62.23 7.16
N ASN A 473 2.31 -62.39 6.02
CA ASN A 473 2.12 -63.49 5.08
C ASN A 473 3.01 -64.73 5.37
N THR A 474 3.66 -64.79 6.52
CA THR A 474 4.60 -65.87 6.92
C THR A 474 4.07 -67.28 6.68
N LYS A 475 2.81 -67.56 7.05
CA LYS A 475 2.20 -68.88 6.84
C LYS A 475 2.06 -69.25 5.36
N LEU A 476 1.74 -68.27 4.52
CA LEU A 476 1.58 -68.46 3.07
C LEU A 476 2.95 -68.64 2.39
N LEU A 477 3.97 -67.92 2.86
CA LEU A 477 5.36 -68.06 2.40
C LEU A 477 5.98 -69.40 2.81
N GLN A 478 5.71 -69.89 4.02
CA GLN A 478 6.16 -71.21 4.48
C GLN A 478 5.55 -72.33 3.64
N ASN A 479 4.27 -72.23 3.28
CA ASN A 479 3.63 -73.19 2.37
C ASN A 479 4.22 -73.17 0.95
N ALA A 480 4.81 -72.04 0.53
CA ALA A 480 5.52 -71.89 -0.73
C ALA A 480 7.01 -72.29 -0.65
N GLY A 481 7.50 -72.77 0.50
CA GLY A 481 8.87 -73.24 0.70
C GLY A 481 9.88 -72.16 1.11
N ILE A 482 9.42 -71.00 1.60
CA ILE A 482 10.28 -69.93 2.13
C ILE A 482 10.14 -69.88 3.65
N ASP A 483 11.14 -70.45 4.36
CA ASP A 483 11.09 -70.62 5.82
C ASP A 483 11.12 -69.30 6.61
N SER A 484 11.79 -68.27 6.06
CA SER A 484 11.86 -66.95 6.67
C SER A 484 12.07 -65.84 5.62
N PRO A 485 11.51 -64.63 5.85
CA PRO A 485 11.75 -63.48 5.00
C PRO A 485 13.26 -63.13 4.87
N PRO A 486 13.77 -62.77 3.68
CA PRO A 486 15.18 -62.38 3.48
C PRO A 486 15.64 -61.27 4.43
N ARG A 487 16.87 -61.38 4.95
CA ARG A 487 17.42 -60.48 5.99
C ARG A 487 17.66 -59.04 5.53
N ASP A 488 17.66 -58.82 4.22
CA ASP A 488 17.86 -57.53 3.57
C ASP A 488 16.54 -56.83 3.20
N MET A 489 15.39 -57.36 3.64
CA MET A 489 14.11 -56.65 3.53
C MET A 489 13.95 -55.60 4.64
N HIS A 490 13.50 -54.41 4.25
CA HIS A 490 13.44 -53.25 5.14
C HIS A 490 12.04 -53.09 5.77
N ILE A 491 12.02 -52.68 7.04
CA ILE A 491 10.80 -52.23 7.75
C ILE A 491 10.54 -50.80 7.29
N ARG A 492 9.33 -50.53 6.78
CA ARG A 492 8.89 -49.17 6.46
C ARG A 492 8.57 -48.39 7.73
#